data_AF-E3G2T0-F1
#
_entry.id   AF-E3G2T0-F1
#
_cell.length_a   1.000
_cell.length_b   1.000
_cell.length_c   1.000
_cell.angle_alpha   90.00
_cell.angle_beta   90.00
_cell.angle_gamma   90.00
#
_symmetry.space_group_name_H-M   'P 1'
#
loop_
_entity.id
_entity.type
_entity.pdbx_description
1 polymer ?
#
loop_
_entity_poly.entity_id
_entity_poly.type
_entity_poly.pdbx_seq_one_letter_code
_entity_poly.pdbx_strand_id
1 'polypeptide(L)'
;MRDMYEVMDMWGAWAAAESSGVDWQPIAAGFKGLLPHGKKTRFQCDDDEGIMIDSCVARFKKYKPEEYELIIAHFVIGISLRAIAKKRKCSDGTIRKELQMAMGFIDGCLSVFSN
;
A
#
# COMPACT_ATOMS: atom_id res chain seq x y z
N MET A 1 6.47 -12.72 -14.56
CA MET A 1 5.51 -11.62 -14.29
C MET A 1 5.23 -11.68 -12.80
N ARG A 2 5.57 -10.62 -12.05
CA ARG A 2 5.38 -10.57 -10.59
C ARG A 2 3.88 -10.42 -10.30
N ASP A 3 3.37 -11.07 -9.27
CA ASP A 3 2.03 -10.74 -8.77
C ASP A 3 2.13 -9.44 -7.97
N MET A 4 1.77 -8.33 -8.62
CA MET A 4 1.87 -7.01 -7.99
C MET A 4 0.93 -6.82 -6.83
N TYR A 5 -0.17 -7.58 -6.75
CA TYR A 5 -1.03 -7.49 -5.59
C TYR A 5 -0.33 -8.04 -4.35
N GLU A 6 0.35 -9.18 -4.49
CA GLU A 6 1.15 -9.77 -3.40
C GLU A 6 2.33 -8.89 -3.01
N VAL A 7 3.06 -8.33 -3.99
CA VAL A 7 4.17 -7.39 -3.73
C VAL A 7 3.70 -6.17 -2.95
N MET A 8 2.59 -5.56 -3.36
CA MET A 8 2.02 -4.40 -2.66
C MET A 8 1.43 -4.77 -1.30
N ASP A 9 0.95 -6.01 -1.13
CA ASP A 9 0.49 -6.49 0.17
C ASP A 9 1.65 -6.66 1.15
N MET A 10 2.79 -7.22 0.71
CA MET A 10 3.99 -7.34 1.55
C MET A 10 4.60 -5.98 1.89
N TRP A 11 4.71 -5.08 0.91
CA TRP A 11 5.15 -3.71 1.16
C TRP A 11 4.20 -2.96 2.10
N GLY A 12 2.89 -3.12 1.93
CA GLY A 12 1.91 -2.48 2.80
C GLY A 12 1.99 -2.98 4.25
N ALA A 13 2.35 -4.25 4.45
CA ALA A 13 2.62 -4.80 5.77
C ALA A 13 3.92 -4.24 6.37
N TRP A 14 5.00 -4.19 5.58
CA TRP A 14 6.29 -3.59 5.97
C TRP A 14 6.13 -2.11 6.34
N ALA A 15 5.49 -1.32 5.47
CA ALA A 15 5.24 0.11 5.69
C ALA A 15 4.37 0.40 6.92
N ALA A 16 3.46 -0.52 7.27
CA ALA A 16 2.63 -0.38 8.47
C ALA A 16 3.33 -0.84 9.77
N ALA A 17 4.51 -1.47 9.68
CA ALA A 17 5.25 -1.95 10.84
C ALA A 17 5.98 -0.82 11.56
N GLU A 18 5.94 -0.81 12.90
CA GLU A 18 6.61 0.20 13.73
C GLU A 18 8.14 0.22 13.54
N SER A 19 8.73 -0.86 13.02
CA SER A 19 10.17 -1.02 12.78
C SER A 19 10.67 -0.47 11.44
N SER A 20 9.77 -0.14 10.50
CA SER A 20 10.14 0.25 9.13
C SER A 20 10.78 1.64 9.02
N GLY A 21 10.66 2.48 10.06
CA GLY A 21 11.20 3.84 10.05
C GLY A 21 10.50 4.81 9.09
N VAL A 22 9.41 4.39 8.42
CA VAL A 22 8.54 5.23 7.59
C VAL A 22 7.27 5.65 8.34
N ASP A 23 7.00 6.96 8.38
CA ASP A 23 5.92 7.56 9.18
C ASP A 23 4.53 7.35 8.55
N TRP A 24 3.98 6.13 8.61
CA TRP A 24 2.62 5.83 8.15
C TRP A 24 1.54 5.96 9.24
N GLN A 25 1.78 6.86 10.21
CA GLN A 25 1.03 7.15 11.43
C GLN A 25 1.18 6.10 12.54
N PRO A 26 1.69 6.49 13.73
CA PRO A 26 1.59 5.65 14.91
C PRO A 26 0.11 5.47 15.27
N ILE A 27 -0.31 4.24 15.53
CA ILE A 27 -1.55 4.02 16.28
C ILE A 27 -1.37 4.78 17.60
N ALA A 28 -2.22 5.76 17.87
CA ALA A 28 -2.16 6.52 19.12
C ALA A 28 -2.08 5.54 20.30
N ALA A 29 -1.18 5.79 21.26
CA ALA A 29 -0.79 4.81 22.28
C ALA A 29 -1.99 4.17 23.02
N GLY A 30 -3.09 4.92 23.21
CA GLY A 30 -4.34 4.43 23.83
C GLY A 30 -5.16 3.43 23.00
N PHE A 31 -4.85 3.26 21.71
CA PHE A 31 -5.49 2.28 20.81
C PHE A 31 -4.57 1.10 20.47
N LYS A 32 -3.32 1.10 20.94
CA LYS A 32 -2.37 -0.01 20.79
C LYS A 32 -2.92 -1.22 21.55
N GLY A 33 -3.24 -2.31 20.84
CA GLY A 33 -3.90 -3.49 21.44
C GLY A 33 -5.39 -3.65 21.11
N LEU A 34 -6.10 -2.55 20.81
CA LEU A 34 -7.57 -2.54 20.66
C LEU A 34 -8.03 -2.68 19.20
N LEU A 35 -7.21 -2.30 18.24
CA LEU A 35 -7.51 -2.52 16.84
C LEU A 35 -7.29 -4.01 16.50
N PRO A 36 -8.19 -4.63 15.71
CA PRO A 36 -8.08 -6.03 15.34
C PRO A 36 -6.66 -6.28 14.83
N HIS A 37 -5.96 -7.20 15.49
CA HIS A 37 -4.59 -7.59 15.16
C HIS A 37 -4.57 -8.36 13.82
N GLY A 38 -4.86 -7.67 12.72
CA GLY A 38 -4.70 -8.21 11.37
C GLY A 38 -3.33 -7.91 10.75
N LYS A 39 -2.47 -7.16 11.43
CA LYS A 39 -1.23 -6.61 10.84
C LYS A 39 0.04 -7.41 11.16
N LYS A 40 0.09 -8.20 12.24
CA LYS A 40 1.27 -9.01 12.61
C LYS A 40 1.42 -10.31 11.81
N THR A 41 0.39 -10.72 11.07
CA THR A 41 0.37 -12.00 10.34
C THR A 41 0.60 -11.86 8.84
N ARG A 42 0.54 -10.64 8.28
CA ARG A 42 0.87 -10.41 6.87
C ARG A 42 2.38 -10.59 6.70
N PHE A 43 2.77 -11.34 5.67
CA PHE A 43 4.18 -11.44 5.29
C PHE A 43 4.69 -10.05 4.94
N GLN A 44 5.88 -9.72 5.40
CA GLN A 44 6.55 -8.45 5.12
C GLN A 44 7.71 -8.73 4.18
N CYS A 45 7.97 -7.79 3.27
CA CYS A 45 9.24 -7.74 2.56
C CYS A 45 10.36 -7.31 3.53
N ASP A 46 11.61 -7.48 3.11
CA ASP A 46 12.74 -6.92 3.86
C ASP A 46 12.86 -5.40 3.68
N ASP A 47 13.80 -4.78 4.37
CA ASP A 47 13.99 -3.32 4.34
C ASP A 47 14.47 -2.83 2.97
N ASP A 48 15.30 -3.58 2.27
CA ASP A 48 15.83 -3.18 0.95
C ASP A 48 14.70 -3.19 -0.09
N GLU A 49 13.90 -4.25 -0.14
CA GLU A 49 12.70 -4.34 -0.97
C GLU A 49 11.67 -3.28 -0.56
N GLY A 50 11.45 -3.11 0.75
CA GLY A 50 10.52 -2.13 1.30
C GLY A 50 10.85 -0.71 0.88
N ILE A 51 12.11 -0.29 1.04
CA ILE A 51 12.61 1.03 0.63
C ILE A 51 12.53 1.20 -0.89
N MET A 52 12.85 0.17 -1.67
CA MET A 52 12.77 0.23 -3.14
C MET A 52 11.34 0.46 -3.60
N ILE A 53 10.38 -0.30 -3.08
CA ILE A 53 8.95 -0.15 -3.41
C ILE A 53 8.43 1.20 -2.93
N ASP A 54 8.78 1.63 -1.71
CA ASP A 54 8.37 2.92 -1.16
C ASP A 54 8.86 4.10 -2.03
N SER A 55 10.08 4.02 -2.57
CA SER A 55 10.60 5.02 -3.50
C SER A 55 9.77 5.12 -4.80
N CYS A 56 9.27 3.98 -5.29
CA CYS A 56 8.38 3.93 -6.46
C CYS A 56 7.00 4.52 -6.13
N VAL A 57 6.46 4.20 -4.96
CA VAL A 57 5.18 4.75 -4.46
C VAL A 57 5.29 6.27 -4.25
N ALA A 58 6.39 6.75 -3.69
CA ALA A 58 6.67 8.18 -3.52
C ALA A 58 6.78 8.91 -4.87
N ARG A 59 7.33 8.26 -5.89
CA ARG A 59 7.33 8.78 -7.26
C ARG A 59 5.92 8.81 -7.85
N PHE A 60 5.11 7.77 -7.66
CA PHE A 60 3.73 7.72 -8.11
C PHE A 60 2.88 8.86 -7.52
N LYS A 61 3.04 9.16 -6.23
CA LYS A 61 2.38 10.28 -5.53
C LYS A 61 2.54 11.62 -6.25
N LYS A 62 3.72 11.88 -6.84
CA LYS A 62 3.99 13.14 -7.56
C LYS A 62 3.11 13.30 -8.80
N TYR A 63 2.73 12.21 -9.45
CA TYR A 63 1.94 12.23 -10.68
C TYR A 63 0.44 12.00 -10.43
N LYS A 64 0.09 11.19 -9.44
CA LYS A 64 -1.26 10.67 -9.20
C LYS A 64 -1.59 10.65 -7.70
N PRO A 65 -1.81 11.83 -7.07
CA PRO A 65 -2.00 11.92 -5.62
C PRO A 65 -3.28 11.22 -5.12
N GLU A 66 -4.38 11.25 -5.89
CA GLU A 66 -5.66 10.62 -5.49
C GLU A 66 -5.61 9.09 -5.56
N GLU A 67 -4.96 8.53 -6.58
CA GLU A 67 -4.71 7.09 -6.70
C GLU A 67 -3.64 6.62 -5.71
N TYR A 68 -2.70 7.48 -5.33
CA TYR A 68 -1.78 7.20 -4.22
C TYR A 68 -2.55 7.01 -2.91
N GLU A 69 -3.52 7.86 -2.58
CA GLU A 69 -4.34 7.68 -1.38
C GLU A 69 -5.10 6.35 -1.38
N LEU A 70 -5.53 5.87 -2.55
CA LEU A 70 -6.15 4.56 -2.71
C LEU A 70 -5.19 3.43 -2.30
N ILE A 71 -3.93 3.46 -2.76
CA ILE A 71 -2.90 2.49 -2.39
C ILE A 71 -2.69 2.50 -0.87
N ILE A 72 -2.52 3.67 -0.26
CA ILE A 72 -2.26 3.78 1.18
C ILE A 72 -3.44 3.28 2.00
N ALA A 73 -4.65 3.70 1.64
CA ALA A 73 -5.86 3.25 2.31
C ALA A 73 -6.02 1.73 2.25
N HIS A 74 -5.70 1.12 1.10
CA HIS A 74 -5.87 -0.31 0.92
C HIS A 74 -4.75 -1.13 1.56
N PHE A 75 -3.50 -0.91 1.16
CA PHE A 75 -2.39 -1.79 1.49
C PHE A 75 -1.75 -1.49 2.85
N VAL A 76 -1.70 -0.22 3.27
CA VAL A 76 -1.05 0.20 4.54
C VAL A 76 -2.06 0.27 5.69
N ILE A 77 -3.19 0.95 5.46
CA ILE A 77 -4.23 1.10 6.48
C ILE A 77 -5.06 -0.18 6.62
N GLY A 78 -5.31 -0.90 5.52
CA GLY A 78 -6.08 -2.15 5.51
C GLY A 78 -7.57 -1.96 5.24
N ILE A 79 -7.97 -0.88 4.56
CA ILE A 79 -9.37 -0.62 4.19
C ILE A 79 -9.73 -1.45 2.94
N SER A 80 -10.81 -2.22 3.01
CA SER A 80 -11.28 -2.98 1.83
C SER A 80 -11.66 -2.07 0.65
N LEU A 81 -11.40 -2.51 -0.57
CA LEU A 81 -11.77 -1.77 -1.80
C LEU A 81 -13.26 -1.42 -1.84
N ARG A 82 -14.13 -2.32 -1.36
CA ARG A 82 -15.57 -2.08 -1.26
C ARG A 82 -15.91 -0.92 -0.31
N ALA A 83 -15.22 -0.82 0.82
CA ALA A 83 -15.42 0.30 1.75
C ALA A 83 -14.92 1.62 1.16
N ILE A 84 -13.82 1.59 0.39
CA ILE A 84 -13.32 2.76 -0.33
C ILE A 84 -14.31 3.19 -1.42
N ALA A 85 -14.81 2.25 -2.23
CA ALA A 85 -15.82 2.51 -3.26
C ALA A 85 -17.09 3.14 -2.67
N LYS A 86 -17.60 2.59 -1.57
CA LYS A 86 -18.74 3.15 -0.83
C LYS A 86 -18.47 4.58 -0.36
N LYS A 87 -17.28 4.86 0.20
CA LYS A 87 -16.89 6.20 0.66
C LYS A 87 -16.76 7.20 -0.49
N ARG A 88 -16.19 6.77 -1.63
CA ARG A 88 -16.06 7.57 -2.86
C ARG A 88 -17.36 7.64 -3.69
N LYS A 89 -18.43 6.95 -3.26
CA LYS A 89 -19.73 6.85 -3.96
C LYS A 89 -19.58 6.40 -5.42
N CYS A 90 -18.70 5.44 -5.66
CA CYS A 90 -18.45 4.86 -6.97
C CYS A 90 -18.57 3.33 -6.95
N SER A 91 -18.45 2.69 -8.12
CA SER A 91 -18.52 1.24 -8.23
C SER A 91 -17.22 0.56 -7.76
N ASP A 92 -17.31 -0.67 -7.27
CA ASP A 92 -16.13 -1.50 -6.96
C ASP A 92 -15.20 -1.64 -8.19
N GLY A 93 -15.79 -1.70 -9.40
CA GLY A 93 -15.04 -1.79 -10.66
C GLY A 93 -14.21 -0.54 -10.97
N THR A 94 -14.67 0.65 -10.55
CA THR A 94 -13.92 1.90 -10.68
C THR A 94 -12.65 1.82 -9.84
N ILE A 95 -12.79 1.47 -8.56
CA ILE A 95 -11.65 1.34 -7.63
C ILE A 95 -10.66 0.27 -8.09
N ARG A 96 -11.13 -0.87 -8.60
CA ARG A 96 -10.24 -1.94 -9.09
C ARG A 96 -9.42 -1.50 -10.31
N LYS A 97 -10.01 -0.72 -11.23
CA LYS A 97 -9.30 -0.16 -12.39
C LYS A 97 -8.23 0.86 -11.97
N GLU A 98 -8.57 1.75 -11.04
CA GLU A 98 -7.61 2.70 -10.45
C GLU A 98 -6.45 1.97 -9.76
N LEU A 99 -6.76 0.95 -8.95
CA LEU A 99 -5.75 0.15 -8.27
C LEU A 99 -4.83 -0.57 -9.26
N GLN A 100 -5.39 -1.18 -10.31
CA GLN A 100 -4.62 -1.85 -11.36
C GLN A 100 -3.68 -0.87 -12.09
N MET A 101 -4.16 0.33 -12.42
CA MET A 101 -3.33 1.37 -13.02
C MET A 101 -2.15 1.74 -12.11
N ALA A 102 -2.43 1.92 -10.82
CA ALA A 102 -1.43 2.30 -9.84
C ALA A 102 -0.37 1.19 -9.64
N MET A 103 -0.80 -0.08 -9.54
CA MET A 103 0.11 -1.23 -9.49
C MET A 103 0.95 -1.36 -10.76
N GLY A 104 0.37 -1.13 -11.94
CA GLY A 104 1.09 -1.16 -13.22
C GLY A 104 2.16 -0.08 -13.32
N PHE A 105 1.90 1.12 -12.80
CA PHE A 105 2.91 2.18 -12.72
C PHE A 105 4.09 1.77 -11.82
N ILE A 106 3.80 1.20 -10.65
CA ILE A 106 4.82 0.75 -9.69
C ILE A 106 5.63 -0.41 -10.28
N ASP A 107 4.99 -1.39 -10.92
CA ASP A 107 5.68 -2.49 -11.60
C ASP A 107 6.64 -1.98 -12.69
N GLY A 108 6.18 -1.00 -13.48
CA GLY A 108 7.01 -0.31 -14.45
C GLY A 108 8.21 0.37 -13.80
N CYS A 109 8.03 1.08 -12.68
CA CYS A 109 9.14 1.67 -11.93
C CYS A 109 10.13 0.61 -11.42
N LEU A 110 9.64 -0.48 -10.84
CA LEU A 110 10.46 -1.57 -10.32
C LEU A 110 11.27 -2.27 -11.42
N SER A 111 10.72 -2.38 -12.63
CA SER A 111 11.42 -2.97 -13.77
C SER A 111 12.69 -2.19 -14.17
N VAL A 112 12.76 -0.89 -13.87
CA VAL A 112 13.95 -0.07 -14.12
C VAL A 112 15.10 -0.43 -13.18
N PHE A 113 14.80 -0.87 -11.96
CA PHE A 113 15.79 -1.25 -10.95
C PHE A 113 16.26 -2.70 -11.04
N SER A 114 15.57 -3.54 -11.81
CA SER A 114 15.84 -4.98 -11.91
C SER A 114 16.87 -5.34 -13.00
N ASN A 115 17.82 -4.44 -13.31
CA ASN A 115 18.88 -4.64 -14.32
C ASN A 115 20.21 -5.02 -13.70
#